data_AF-A0A651I4V2-F1
#
_entry.id   AF-A0A651I4V2-F1
#
_cell.length_a   1.000
_cell.length_b   1.000
_cell.length_c   1.000
_cell.angle_alpha   90.00
_cell.angle_beta   90.00
_cell.angle_gamma   90.00
#
_symmetry.space_group_name_H-M   'P 1'
#
loop_
_entity.id
_entity.type
_entity.pdbx_description
1 polymer ?
#
loop_
_entity_poly.entity_id
_entity_poly.type
_entity_poly.pdbx_seq_one_letter_code
_entity_poly.pdbx_strand_id
1 'polypeptide(L)'
;MMMRGKNIAILAAGLLGGVASAQTGSLTTAPDNNSSGGIFMDLTALDGTLAVTSFEIPYAGTVGTPVEVEVWVRDGSYEGFDADPAGWTLHETAFGTRQGIG
;
A
#
# COMPACT_ATOMS: atom_id res chain seq x y z
N MET A 1 25.47 -0.46 -14.76
CA MET A 1 24.70 0.65 -15.37
C MET A 1 23.64 1.03 -14.36
N MET A 2 23.78 2.22 -13.76
CA MET A 2 23.02 2.69 -12.60
C MET A 2 21.88 3.59 -13.08
N MET A 3 20.66 3.40 -12.59
CA MET A 3 19.59 4.40 -12.72
C MET A 3 19.19 4.87 -11.32
N ARG A 4 19.47 6.14 -11.03
CA ARG A 4 18.95 6.86 -9.87
C ARG A 4 17.63 7.52 -10.30
N GLY A 5 16.51 7.09 -9.71
CA GLY A 5 15.21 7.75 -9.86
C GLY A 5 15.19 9.09 -9.13
N LYS A 6 14.74 10.15 -9.80
CA LYS A 6 14.68 11.52 -9.28
C LYS A 6 13.52 11.66 -8.29
N ASN A 7 13.81 12.17 -7.10
CA ASN A 7 12.81 12.57 -6.11
C ASN A 7 11.85 13.61 -6.74
N ILE A 8 10.58 13.25 -6.89
CA ILE A 8 9.52 14.21 -7.21
C ILE A 8 9.08 14.83 -5.88
N ALA A 9 9.53 16.06 -5.61
CA ALA A 9 8.97 16.88 -4.55
C ALA A 9 7.76 17.63 -5.10
N ILE A 10 6.56 17.34 -4.59
CA ILE A 10 5.37 18.17 -4.87
C ILE A 10 5.38 19.30 -3.84
N LEU A 11 5.74 20.52 -4.27
CA LEU A 11 5.57 21.72 -3.46
C LEU A 11 4.15 22.26 -3.65
N ALA A 12 3.39 22.38 -2.56
CA ALA A 12 2.22 23.25 -2.50
C ALA A 12 2.49 24.38 -1.51
N ALA A 13 2.39 25.63 -1.98
CA ALA A 13 2.68 26.84 -1.21
C ALA A 13 1.39 27.55 -0.76
N GLY A 14 1.26 27.78 0.56
CA GLY A 14 0.43 28.79 1.26
C GLY A 14 -1.11 28.72 1.10
N LEU A 15 -1.97 29.02 2.07
CA LEU A 15 -1.90 29.91 3.23
C LEU A 15 -2.76 29.41 4.42
N LEU A 16 -2.20 29.55 5.63
CA LEU A 16 -2.83 29.84 6.94
C LEU A 16 -4.20 29.23 7.27
N GLY A 17 -4.16 28.05 7.88
CA GLY A 17 -5.29 27.38 8.52
C GLY A 17 -5.08 25.88 8.37
N GLY A 18 -4.52 25.23 9.39
CA GLY A 18 -4.10 23.83 9.36
C GLY A 18 -5.27 22.87 9.10
N VAL A 19 -5.65 22.72 7.83
CA VAL A 19 -6.29 21.52 7.33
C VAL A 19 -5.14 20.61 6.91
N ALA A 20 -5.04 19.45 7.57
CA ALA A 20 -4.16 18.39 7.10
C ALA A 20 -4.58 18.11 5.66
N SER A 21 -3.72 18.47 4.70
CA SER A 21 -3.93 18.11 3.30
C SER A 21 -3.84 16.60 3.23
N ALA A 22 -4.98 15.91 3.26
CA ALA A 22 -5.03 14.51 2.86
C ALA A 22 -4.52 14.46 1.42
N GLN A 23 -3.33 13.91 1.23
CA GLN A 23 -2.74 13.78 -0.09
C GLN A 23 -3.54 12.70 -0.83
N THR A 24 -4.55 13.11 -1.61
CA THR A 24 -5.29 12.20 -2.49
C THR A 24 -4.37 11.78 -3.63
N GLY A 25 -3.72 10.63 -3.49
CA GLY A 25 -2.89 10.00 -4.51
C GLY A 25 -3.21 8.52 -4.61
N SER A 26 -3.09 7.96 -5.82
CA SER A 26 -3.09 6.51 -6.02
C SER A 26 -1.65 6.03 -6.10
N LEU A 27 -1.31 5.01 -5.31
CA LEU A 27 -0.03 4.31 -5.36
C LEU A 27 -0.27 2.99 -6.08
N THR A 28 0.59 2.68 -7.06
CA THR A 28 0.53 1.40 -7.77
C THR A 28 1.84 0.66 -7.58
N THR A 29 1.76 -0.66 -7.44
CA THR A 29 2.92 -1.55 -7.44
C THR A 29 3.00 -2.28 -8.78
N ALA A 30 4.20 -2.71 -9.16
CA ALA A 30 4.32 -3.59 -10.31
C ALA A 30 3.58 -4.93 -10.02
N PRO A 31 3.01 -5.59 -11.04
CA PRO A 31 2.28 -6.85 -10.86
C PRO A 31 3.14 -7.99 -10.29
N ASP A 32 4.46 -7.89 -10.46
CA ASP A 32 5.40 -8.95 -10.13
C ASP A 32 5.71 -8.94 -8.63
N ASN A 33 4.88 -9.61 -7.85
CA ASN A 33 5.18 -9.97 -6.46
C ASN A 33 5.93 -11.32 -6.34
N ASN A 34 6.58 -11.79 -7.41
CA ASN A 34 7.51 -12.94 -7.45
C ASN A 34 7.25 -14.08 -6.43
N SER A 35 6.01 -14.57 -6.35
CA SER A 35 5.63 -15.68 -5.46
C SER A 35 5.79 -15.44 -3.94
N SER A 36 5.93 -14.19 -3.46
CA SER A 36 6.06 -13.89 -2.02
C SER A 36 4.74 -13.98 -1.25
N GLY A 37 3.60 -14.04 -1.94
CA GLY A 37 2.28 -14.24 -1.33
C GLY A 37 1.55 -12.96 -0.90
N GLY A 38 2.13 -11.77 -1.10
CA GLY A 38 1.52 -10.49 -0.76
C GLY A 38 1.96 -9.32 -1.64
N ILE A 39 1.45 -8.11 -1.37
CA ILE A 39 1.95 -6.84 -1.93
C ILE A 39 2.52 -6.03 -0.77
N PHE A 40 3.75 -5.55 -0.93
CA PHE A 40 4.50 -4.85 0.11
C PHE A 40 4.83 -3.43 -0.36
N MET A 41 4.71 -2.46 0.54
CA MET A 41 5.00 -1.05 0.27
C MET A 41 5.64 -0.40 1.50
N ASP A 42 6.66 0.42 1.27
CA ASP A 42 7.17 1.32 2.30
C ASP A 42 6.40 2.63 2.24
N LEU A 43 5.62 2.89 3.30
CA LEU A 43 4.82 4.11 3.42
C LEU A 43 5.38 4.96 4.55
N THR A 44 5.62 6.24 4.26
CA THR A 44 6.02 7.23 5.27
C THR A 44 4.99 8.36 5.26
N ALA A 45 4.27 8.52 6.36
CA ALA A 45 3.46 9.71 6.58
C ALA A 45 4.41 10.89 6.82
N LEU A 46 4.36 11.90 5.95
CA LEU A 46 5.15 13.12 6.13
C LEU A 46 4.61 13.98 7.25
N ASP A 47 3.27 14.02 7.39
CA ASP A 47 2.55 14.71 8.47
C ASP A 47 1.27 13.93 8.82
N GLY A 48 1.00 13.76 10.12
CA GLY A 48 -0.25 13.17 10.61
C GLY A 48 -0.37 11.65 10.51
N THR A 49 -1.60 11.14 10.60
CA THR A 49 -1.91 9.71 10.55
C THR A 49 -2.13 9.26 9.11
N LEU A 50 -1.46 8.18 8.70
CA LEU A 50 -1.72 7.51 7.43
C LEU A 50 -3.03 6.71 7.52
N ALA A 51 -3.92 6.90 6.54
CA ALA A 51 -5.15 6.13 6.41
C ALA A 51 -5.26 5.58 4.98
N VAL A 52 -5.39 4.27 4.85
CA VAL A 52 -5.72 3.59 3.60
C VAL A 52 -7.23 3.37 3.57
N THR A 53 -7.92 3.99 2.62
CA THR A 53 -9.39 3.95 2.54
C THR A 53 -9.91 2.99 1.47
N SER A 54 -9.10 2.68 0.47
CA SER A 54 -9.40 1.68 -0.55
C SER A 54 -8.12 1.15 -1.19
N PHE A 55 -8.18 -0.07 -1.70
CA PHE A 55 -7.15 -0.66 -2.54
C PHE A 55 -7.81 -1.58 -3.56
N GLU A 56 -7.11 -1.82 -4.66
CA GLU A 56 -7.47 -2.81 -5.67
C GLU A 56 -6.29 -3.75 -5.82
N ILE A 57 -6.57 -5.06 -5.80
CA ILE A 57 -5.55 -6.09 -5.99
C ILE A 57 -6.02 -7.08 -7.06
N PRO A 58 -5.12 -7.50 -7.97
CA PRO A 58 -5.44 -8.61 -8.85
C PRO A 58 -5.53 -9.89 -8.00
N TYR A 59 -6.68 -10.55 -8.04
CA TYR A 59 -6.92 -11.78 -7.29
C TYR A 59 -7.51 -12.84 -8.20
N ALA A 60 -6.88 -14.01 -8.28
CA ALA A 60 -7.38 -15.13 -9.07
C ALA A 60 -8.60 -15.79 -8.41
N GLY A 61 -9.64 -16.09 -9.19
CA GLY A 61 -10.82 -16.80 -8.70
C GLY A 61 -12.09 -16.43 -9.45
N THR A 62 -13.22 -16.97 -9.00
CA THR A 62 -14.53 -16.71 -9.61
C THR A 62 -15.00 -15.30 -9.27
N VAL A 63 -15.30 -14.49 -10.29
CA VAL A 63 -15.88 -13.15 -10.15
C VAL A 63 -17.18 -13.20 -9.34
N GLY A 64 -17.41 -12.20 -8.50
CA GLY A 64 -18.61 -12.07 -7.66
C GLY A 64 -18.57 -12.88 -6.36
N THR A 65 -17.51 -13.66 -6.11
CA THR A 65 -17.34 -14.40 -4.85
C THR A 65 -16.59 -13.54 -3.81
N PRO A 66 -16.84 -13.74 -2.50
CA PRO A 66 -16.17 -12.99 -1.43
C PRO A 66 -14.69 -13.35 -1.34
N VAL A 67 -13.84 -12.35 -1.16
CA VAL A 67 -12.40 -12.51 -0.89
C VAL A 67 -12.08 -11.88 0.46
N GLU A 68 -11.17 -12.52 1.17
CA GLU A 68 -10.61 -12.03 2.42
C GLU A 68 -9.19 -11.54 2.14
N VAL A 69 -8.86 -10.36 2.64
CA VAL A 69 -7.55 -9.73 2.49
C VAL A 69 -7.10 -9.27 3.86
N GLU A 70 -5.91 -9.72 4.28
CA GLU A 70 -5.31 -9.26 5.52
C GLU A 70 -4.36 -8.08 5.24
N VAL A 71 -4.48 -7.05 6.06
CA VAL A 71 -3.60 -5.89 6.05
C VAL A 71 -2.67 -6.01 7.25
N TRP A 72 -1.39 -6.15 6.97
CA TRP A 72 -0.33 -6.28 7.97
C TRP A 72 0.53 -5.01 7.97
N VAL A 73 0.95 -4.59 9.16
CA VAL A 73 1.82 -3.42 9.35
C VAL A 73 3.05 -3.78 10.15
N ARG A 74 4.12 -3.02 9.94
CA ARG A 74 5.34 -3.10 10.73
C ARG A 74 6.08 -1.77 10.74
N ASP A 75 6.93 -1.59 11.74
CA ASP A 75 7.84 -0.46 11.79
C ASP A 75 9.07 -0.71 10.91
N GLY A 76 9.47 0.33 10.16
CA GLY A 76 10.60 0.27 9.22
C GLY A 76 10.25 -0.39 7.88
N SER A 77 11.27 -0.53 7.02
CA SER A 77 11.09 -1.02 5.64
C SER A 77 10.85 -2.51 5.56
N TYR A 78 9.96 -2.97 4.67
CA TYR A 78 9.62 -4.40 4.46
C TYR A 78 10.78 -5.27 3.95
N GLU A 79 11.85 -4.68 3.39
CA GLU A 79 12.96 -5.42 2.77
C GLU A 79 13.60 -6.44 3.73
N GLY A 80 13.64 -7.71 3.30
CA GLY A 80 14.19 -8.82 4.10
C GLY A 80 13.21 -9.47 5.08
N PHE A 81 11.96 -9.01 5.12
CA PHE A 81 10.87 -9.54 5.97
C PHE A 81 9.65 -9.95 5.13
N ASP A 82 9.81 -10.09 3.81
CA ASP A 82 8.75 -10.48 2.87
C ASP A 82 8.36 -11.97 2.99
N ALA A 83 9.26 -12.80 3.54
CA ALA A 83 9.02 -14.23 3.79
C ALA A 83 8.96 -14.59 5.29
N ASP A 84 9.13 -13.61 6.18
CA ASP A 84 9.15 -13.82 7.63
C ASP A 84 7.98 -13.07 8.28
N PRO A 85 7.00 -13.78 8.89
CA PRO A 85 5.93 -13.13 9.62
C PRO A 85 6.41 -12.46 10.92
N ALA A 86 7.63 -12.76 11.38
CA ALA A 86 8.21 -12.12 12.56
C ALA A 86 8.39 -10.61 12.31
N GLY A 87 7.82 -9.79 13.19
CA GLY A 87 7.88 -8.33 13.08
C GLY A 87 6.68 -7.70 12.37
N TRP A 88 5.75 -8.50 11.85
CA TRP A 88 4.47 -8.01 11.33
C TRP A 88 3.38 -8.09 12.39
N THR A 89 2.51 -7.07 12.40
CA THR A 89 1.30 -7.02 13.22
C THR A 89 0.09 -6.97 12.30
N LEU A 90 -0.87 -7.88 12.50
CA LEU A 90 -2.14 -7.84 11.77
C LEU A 90 -2.89 -6.58 12.18
N HIS A 91 -3.17 -5.71 11.21
CA HIS A 91 -3.91 -4.47 11.43
C HIS A 91 -5.41 -4.68 11.21
N GLU A 92 -5.77 -5.35 10.11
CA GLU A 92 -7.17 -5.54 9.72
C GLU A 92 -7.32 -6.78 8.83
N THR A 93 -8.47 -7.45 8.95
CA THR A 93 -8.97 -8.40 7.94
C THR A 93 -10.13 -7.75 7.21
N ALA A 94 -9.92 -7.43 5.94
CA ALA A 94 -10.90 -6.79 5.07
C ALA A 94 -11.60 -7.83 4.17
N PHE A 95 -12.90 -7.64 3.95
CA PHE A 95 -13.70 -8.46 3.06
C PHE A 95 -14.06 -7.68 1.80
N GLY A 96 -13.78 -8.27 0.64
CA GLY A 96 -14.09 -7.70 -0.66
C GLY A 96 -14.86 -8.65 -1.56
N THR A 97 -15.16 -8.17 -2.76
CA THR A 97 -15.76 -8.98 -3.83
C THR A 97 -14.79 -9.09 -4.98
N ARG A 98 -14.55 -10.30 -5.48
CA ARG A 98 -13.69 -10.51 -6.65
C ARG A 98 -14.30 -9.85 -7.90
N GLN A 99 -13.58 -8.91 -8.50
CA GLN A 99 -14.02 -8.21 -9.72
C GLN A 99 -13.43 -8.78 -11.03
N GLY A 100 -12.49 -9.74 -10.93
CA GLY A 100 -11.78 -10.33 -12.07
C GLY A 100 -10.38 -9.75 -12.25
N ILE A 101 -9.67 -10.22 -13.29
CA ILE A 101 -8.37 -9.69 -13.68
C ILE A 101 -8.65 -8.59 -14.71
N GLY A 102 -8.29 -7.34 -14.36
CA GLY A 102 -8.34 -6.19 -15.28
C GLY A 102 -7.22 -6.23 -16.31
#